data_AF-A0A951B317-F1
#
_entry.id   AF-A0A951B317-F1
#
_cell.length_a   1.000
_cell.length_b   1.000
_cell.length_c   1.000
_cell.angle_alpha   90.00
_cell.angle_beta   90.00
_cell.angle_gamma   90.00
#
_symmetry.space_group_name_H-M   'P 1'
#
loop_
_entity.id
_entity.type
_entity.pdbx_description
1 polymer ?
#
loop_
_entity_poly.entity_id
_entity_poly.type
_entity_poly.pdbx_seq_one_letter_code
_entity_poly.pdbx_strand_id
1 'polypeptide(L)'
;MIFFTTYVTVIRRSQEWTETRRGTPARVEGTTVRLPIGTDVQAGDHLEHVPTNDEIRRMLVIDVVSPYMPGANEDDDHIEVTCVPVTRVTFPPFVAPVLHPAMSVPIKLAEDGRTSEAVTEAFRLVEDRVRLLTGSDSTGHTLMESVFGTRPPRLDIATAAGPAARDEREGFRLLFLGAMLGVRSQSVAAGGIPATVEETLEYLSLASMLIRRLDRAGAKAS
;
A
#
# COMPACT_ATOMS: atom_id res chain seq x y z
N MET A 1 -44.24 0.28 -21.52
CA MET A 1 -43.38 -0.91 -21.43
C MET A 1 -41.91 -0.51 -21.56
N ILE A 2 -41.09 -0.85 -20.57
CA ILE A 2 -39.64 -0.60 -20.61
C ILE A 2 -38.92 -1.79 -21.23
N PHE A 3 -38.14 -1.51 -22.28
CA PHE A 3 -37.27 -2.52 -22.90
C PHE A 3 -35.87 -2.43 -22.30
N PHE A 4 -35.40 -3.52 -21.69
CA PHE A 4 -34.02 -3.68 -21.25
C PHE A 4 -33.18 -4.20 -22.41
N THR A 5 -32.40 -3.33 -23.04
CA THR A 5 -31.68 -3.61 -24.28
C THR A 5 -30.21 -3.93 -24.08
N THR A 6 -29.70 -3.80 -22.87
CA THR A 6 -28.30 -4.11 -22.52
C THR A 6 -28.22 -5.00 -21.29
N TYR A 7 -27.06 -5.57 -21.03
CA TYR A 7 -26.74 -6.25 -19.79
C TYR A 7 -25.74 -5.43 -18.99
N VAL A 8 -25.94 -5.37 -17.67
CA VAL A 8 -24.96 -4.83 -16.72
C VAL A 8 -24.62 -5.89 -15.69
N THR A 9 -23.41 -5.82 -15.16
CA THR A 9 -22.99 -6.64 -14.03
C THR A 9 -22.94 -5.76 -12.79
N VAL A 10 -23.80 -6.06 -11.81
CA VAL A 10 -23.73 -5.48 -10.47
C VAL A 10 -22.59 -6.17 -9.71
N ILE A 11 -21.67 -5.39 -9.17
CA ILE A 11 -20.51 -5.84 -8.41
C ILE A 11 -20.58 -5.24 -7.01
N ARG A 12 -20.67 -6.12 -6.00
CA ARG A 12 -20.62 -5.75 -4.58
C ARG A 12 -19.38 -6.36 -3.94
N ARG A 13 -18.58 -5.52 -3.30
CA ARG A 13 -17.42 -5.93 -2.49
C ARG A 13 -17.84 -6.11 -1.03
N SER A 14 -17.57 -7.28 -0.47
CA SER A 14 -17.74 -7.50 0.97
C SER A 14 -16.57 -6.87 1.75
N GLN A 15 -16.74 -6.74 3.07
CA GLN A 15 -15.67 -6.32 3.98
C GLN A 15 -14.48 -7.30 4.02
N GLU A 16 -14.68 -8.54 3.55
CA GLU A 16 -13.67 -9.60 3.47
C GLU A 16 -12.95 -9.65 2.10
N TRP A 17 -13.04 -8.58 1.30
CA TRP A 17 -12.45 -8.47 -0.05
C TRP A 17 -13.01 -9.46 -1.09
N THR A 18 -14.09 -10.17 -0.78
CA THR A 18 -14.76 -11.07 -1.73
C THR A 18 -15.68 -10.25 -2.65
N GLU A 19 -15.48 -10.37 -3.97
CA GLU A 19 -16.32 -9.73 -4.98
C GLU A 19 -17.48 -10.66 -5.40
N THR A 20 -18.72 -10.20 -5.22
CA THR A 20 -19.89 -10.86 -5.79
C THR A 20 -20.28 -10.14 -7.07
N ARG A 21 -20.52 -10.89 -8.14
CA ARG A 21 -20.86 -10.37 -9.48
C ARG A 21 -22.18 -10.97 -9.92
N ARG A 22 -23.15 -10.12 -10.28
CA ARG A 22 -24.48 -10.53 -10.71
C ARG A 22 -24.87 -9.83 -12.00
N GLY A 23 -25.10 -10.60 -13.06
CA GLY A 23 -25.59 -10.06 -14.32
C GLY A 23 -27.10 -9.77 -14.23
N THR A 24 -27.52 -8.63 -14.74
CA THR A 24 -28.93 -8.25 -14.84
C THR A 24 -29.16 -7.48 -16.15
N PRO A 25 -30.30 -7.69 -16.83
CA PRO A 25 -30.67 -6.85 -17.96
C PRO A 25 -30.92 -5.43 -17.46
N ALA A 26 -30.61 -4.45 -18.30
CA ALA A 26 -30.73 -3.04 -17.95
C ALA A 26 -30.97 -2.17 -19.19
N ARG A 27 -31.27 -0.91 -18.93
CA ARG A 27 -31.24 0.16 -19.92
C ARG A 27 -30.35 1.29 -19.36
N VAL A 28 -29.26 1.59 -20.05
CA VAL A 28 -28.26 2.58 -19.63
C VAL A 28 -28.45 3.85 -20.45
N GLU A 29 -28.76 4.96 -19.80
CA GLU A 29 -28.97 6.29 -20.39
C GLU A 29 -28.09 7.32 -19.68
N GLY A 30 -26.87 7.50 -20.18
CA GLY A 30 -25.90 8.43 -19.58
C GLY A 30 -25.49 7.98 -18.18
N THR A 31 -25.88 8.76 -17.16
CA THR A 31 -25.63 8.47 -15.74
C THR A 31 -26.75 7.66 -15.10
N THR A 32 -27.90 7.51 -15.76
CA THR A 32 -29.06 6.81 -15.22
C THR A 32 -29.14 5.41 -15.79
N VAL A 33 -29.29 4.41 -14.93
CA VAL A 33 -29.45 3.00 -15.30
C VAL A 33 -30.77 2.50 -14.77
N ARG A 34 -31.62 1.97 -15.65
CA ARG A 34 -32.89 1.34 -15.28
C ARG A 34 -32.73 -0.17 -15.20
N LEU A 35 -33.17 -0.76 -14.11
CA LEU A 35 -33.06 -2.19 -13.80
C LEU A 35 -34.44 -2.80 -13.53
N PRO A 36 -34.63 -4.12 -13.73
CA PRO A 36 -35.84 -4.83 -13.32
C PRO A 36 -36.10 -4.70 -11.83
N ILE A 37 -37.38 -4.64 -11.45
CA ILE A 37 -37.82 -4.72 -10.07
C ILE A 37 -37.27 -6.00 -9.42
N GLY A 38 -36.83 -5.91 -8.17
CA GLY A 38 -36.24 -7.04 -7.43
C GLY A 38 -34.74 -7.26 -7.71
N THR A 39 -34.13 -6.44 -8.57
CA THR A 39 -32.67 -6.44 -8.71
C THR A 39 -32.03 -5.98 -7.41
N ASP A 40 -31.17 -6.82 -6.81
CA ASP A 40 -30.38 -6.47 -5.63
C ASP A 40 -29.24 -5.52 -6.03
N VAL A 41 -29.50 -4.22 -5.88
CA VAL A 41 -28.57 -3.11 -6.13
C VAL A 41 -28.67 -2.09 -4.99
N GLN A 42 -27.54 -1.53 -4.56
CA GLN A 42 -27.45 -0.56 -3.48
C GLN A 42 -26.47 0.57 -3.84
N ALA A 43 -26.63 1.71 -3.19
CA ALA A 43 -25.62 2.77 -3.23
C ALA A 43 -24.27 2.24 -2.72
N GLY A 44 -23.20 2.48 -3.47
CA GLY A 44 -21.87 1.92 -3.25
C GLY A 44 -21.52 0.69 -4.11
N ASP A 45 -22.51 0.06 -4.74
CA ASP A 45 -22.25 -0.99 -5.73
C ASP A 45 -21.60 -0.42 -7.00
N HIS A 46 -20.91 -1.28 -7.74
CA HIS A 46 -20.36 -0.92 -9.05
C HIS A 46 -21.16 -1.60 -10.15
N LEU A 47 -21.48 -0.87 -11.22
CA LEU A 47 -22.05 -1.41 -12.44
C LEU A 47 -20.98 -1.47 -13.53
N GLU A 48 -20.77 -2.66 -14.08
CA GLU A 48 -20.02 -2.84 -15.32
C GLU A 48 -20.98 -3.00 -16.50
N HIS A 49 -20.78 -2.21 -17.54
CA HIS A 49 -21.45 -2.41 -18.82
C HIS A 49 -20.43 -2.35 -19.95
N VAL A 50 -20.63 -3.18 -20.97
CA VAL A 50 -19.85 -3.14 -22.21
C VAL A 50 -20.73 -2.45 -23.25
N PRO A 51 -20.52 -1.15 -23.54
CA PRO A 51 -21.22 -0.49 -24.63
C PRO A 51 -20.78 -1.11 -25.96
N THR A 52 -21.47 -0.77 -27.04
CA THR A 52 -21.19 -1.22 -28.42
C THR A 52 -19.75 -0.96 -28.91
N ASN A 53 -18.96 -0.15 -28.20
CA ASN A 53 -17.55 0.13 -28.49
C ASN A 53 -16.55 -0.86 -27.83
N ASP A 54 -17.03 -1.95 -27.24
CA ASP A 54 -16.24 -3.03 -26.61
C ASP A 54 -15.34 -2.59 -25.42
N GLU A 55 -15.48 -1.35 -24.96
CA GLU A 55 -14.75 -0.80 -23.83
C GLU A 55 -15.57 -0.93 -22.54
N ILE A 56 -15.09 -1.72 -21.57
CA ILE A 56 -15.79 -1.92 -20.28
C ILE A 56 -15.90 -0.58 -19.54
N ARG A 57 -17.12 -0.09 -19.37
CA ARG A 57 -17.42 1.08 -18.54
C ARG A 57 -17.87 0.65 -17.15
N ARG A 58 -17.08 1.04 -16.15
CA ARG A 58 -17.43 0.93 -14.73
C ARG A 58 -18.07 2.22 -14.23
N MET A 59 -19.20 2.07 -13.54
CA MET A 59 -19.90 3.18 -12.90
C MET A 59 -20.15 2.85 -11.43
N LEU A 60 -20.02 3.84 -10.56
CA LEU A 60 -20.38 3.72 -9.14
C LEU A 60 -21.84 4.13 -8.97
N VAL A 61 -22.63 3.27 -8.34
CA VAL A 61 -24.00 3.59 -7.95
C VAL A 61 -23.96 4.56 -6.78
N ILE A 62 -24.48 5.77 -6.98
CA ILE A 62 -24.55 6.80 -5.94
C ILE A 62 -25.95 6.94 -5.36
N ASP A 63 -26.97 6.51 -6.09
CA ASP A 63 -28.36 6.54 -5.64
C ASP A 63 -29.20 5.45 -6.30
N VAL A 64 -30.20 4.94 -5.58
CA VAL A 64 -31.13 3.89 -6.02
C VAL A 64 -32.54 4.31 -5.65
N VAL A 65 -33.36 4.60 -6.64
CA VAL A 65 -34.75 5.00 -6.48
C VAL A 65 -35.65 3.93 -7.09
N SER A 66 -36.64 3.47 -6.34
CA SER A 66 -37.74 2.66 -6.88
C SER A 66 -38.96 3.56 -7.03
N PRO A 67 -39.18 4.19 -8.20
CA PRO A 67 -40.34 5.04 -8.40
C PRO A 67 -41.62 4.21 -8.34
N TYR A 68 -42.34 4.26 -7.22
CA TYR A 68 -43.70 3.75 -7.14
C TYR A 68 -44.65 4.79 -7.74
N MET A 69 -45.21 4.51 -8.92
CA MET A 69 -46.23 5.36 -9.52
C MET A 69 -47.62 4.74 -9.32
N PRO A 70 -48.50 5.34 -8.50
CA PRO A 70 -49.86 4.84 -8.32
C PRO A 70 -50.64 4.93 -9.63
N GLY A 71 -51.01 3.78 -10.20
CA GLY A 71 -51.76 3.68 -11.47
C GLY A 71 -50.92 3.34 -12.71
N ALA A 72 -49.61 3.09 -12.57
CA ALA A 72 -48.80 2.50 -13.64
C ALA A 72 -49.15 1.01 -13.83
N ASN A 73 -49.11 0.54 -15.09
CA ASN A 73 -49.24 -0.90 -15.37
C ASN A 73 -47.97 -1.64 -14.89
N GLU A 74 -48.10 -2.90 -14.48
CA GLU A 74 -46.97 -3.77 -14.04
C GLU A 74 -45.81 -3.81 -15.06
N ASP A 75 -46.08 -3.50 -16.33
CA ASP A 75 -45.13 -3.47 -17.44
C ASP A 75 -44.19 -2.24 -17.49
N ASP A 76 -44.39 -1.24 -16.62
CA ASP A 76 -43.61 0.02 -16.59
C ASP A 76 -42.79 0.24 -15.31
N ASP A 77 -42.93 -0.64 -14.32
CA ASP A 77 -42.20 -0.51 -13.06
C ASP A 77 -40.74 -0.98 -13.20
N HIS A 78 -39.81 -0.20 -12.65
CA HIS A 78 -38.38 -0.43 -12.73
C HIS A 78 -37.67 0.26 -11.55
N ILE A 79 -36.42 -0.13 -11.30
CA ILE A 79 -35.52 0.56 -10.38
C ILE A 79 -34.69 1.55 -11.21
N GLU A 80 -34.67 2.82 -10.81
CA GLU A 80 -33.84 3.87 -11.39
C GLU A 80 -32.57 4.05 -10.53
N VAL A 81 -31.41 3.86 -11.15
CA VAL A 81 -30.12 3.90 -10.48
C VAL A 81 -29.28 5.05 -11.04
N THR A 82 -28.87 5.97 -10.18
CA THR A 82 -27.96 7.06 -10.59
C THR A 82 -26.52 6.62 -10.37
N CYS A 83 -25.72 6.73 -11.42
CA CYS A 83 -24.37 6.23 -11.48
C CYS A 83 -23.37 7.30 -11.97
N VAL A 84 -22.16 7.30 -11.42
CA VAL A 84 -21.06 8.16 -11.87
C VAL A 84 -19.94 7.33 -12.48
N PRO A 85 -19.31 7.77 -13.59
CA PRO A 85 -18.21 7.04 -14.20
C PRO A 85 -16.99 7.02 -13.27
N VAL A 86 -16.44 5.83 -13.03
CA VAL A 86 -15.21 5.68 -12.23
C VAL A 86 -14.06 5.39 -13.19
N THR A 87 -13.16 6.37 -13.32
CA THR A 87 -11.86 6.08 -13.96
C THR A 87 -11.04 5.32 -12.96
N ARG A 88 -10.79 4.04 -13.22
CA ARG A 88 -9.87 3.26 -12.40
C ARG A 88 -8.50 3.90 -12.56
N VAL A 89 -7.98 4.56 -11.53
CA VAL A 89 -6.55 4.82 -11.45
C VAL A 89 -5.91 3.46 -11.24
N THR A 90 -5.49 2.82 -12.33
CA THR A 90 -4.69 1.61 -12.26
C THR A 90 -3.34 2.01 -11.69
N PHE A 91 -3.17 1.80 -10.38
CA PHE A 91 -1.83 1.77 -9.83
C PHE A 91 -1.11 0.60 -10.49
N PRO A 92 0.15 0.79 -10.94
CA PRO A 92 0.93 -0.32 -11.44
C PRO A 92 0.93 -1.46 -10.40
N PRO A 93 0.95 -2.73 -10.82
CA PRO A 93 1.04 -3.84 -9.89
C PRO A 93 2.22 -3.59 -8.94
N PHE A 94 1.98 -3.75 -7.64
CA PHE A 94 3.03 -3.62 -6.64
C PHE A 94 4.05 -4.75 -6.90
N VAL A 95 5.18 -4.41 -7.53
CA VAL A 95 6.32 -5.32 -7.65
C VAL A 95 7.15 -5.15 -6.39
N ALA A 96 7.48 -6.26 -5.72
CA ALA A 96 8.31 -6.24 -4.52
C ALA A 96 9.55 -5.35 -4.75
N PRO A 97 9.91 -4.47 -3.80
CA PRO A 97 11.01 -3.55 -4.00
C PRO A 97 12.30 -4.32 -4.23
N VAL A 98 13.02 -3.97 -5.30
CA VAL A 98 14.39 -4.44 -5.47
C VAL A 98 15.19 -3.97 -4.25
N LEU A 99 15.63 -4.93 -3.44
CA LEU A 99 16.41 -4.65 -2.23
C LEU A 99 17.71 -3.93 -2.59
N HIS A 100 18.20 -3.09 -1.68
CA HIS A 100 19.46 -2.38 -1.86
C HIS A 100 20.60 -3.37 -2.17
N PRO A 101 21.56 -3.09 -3.08
CA PRO A 101 22.63 -4.04 -3.45
C PRO A 101 23.46 -4.56 -2.26
N ALA A 102 23.57 -3.77 -1.19
CA ALA A 102 24.21 -4.19 0.06
C ALA A 102 23.52 -5.41 0.71
N MET A 103 22.24 -5.65 0.44
CA MET A 103 21.47 -6.77 1.00
C MET A 103 21.80 -8.13 0.40
N SER A 104 22.73 -8.22 -0.57
CA SER A 104 23.08 -9.49 -1.24
C SER A 104 23.48 -10.61 -0.27
N VAL A 105 24.20 -10.30 0.83
CA VAL A 105 24.55 -11.31 1.85
C VAL A 105 23.34 -11.69 2.71
N PRO A 106 22.58 -10.74 3.32
CA PRO A 106 21.33 -11.04 4.00
C PRO A 106 20.33 -11.86 3.16
N ILE A 107 20.20 -11.56 1.87
CA ILE A 107 19.29 -12.29 0.97
C ILE A 107 19.69 -13.76 0.88
N LYS A 108 20.98 -14.05 0.67
CA LYS A 108 21.47 -15.44 0.63
C LYS A 108 21.22 -16.18 1.94
N LEU A 109 21.43 -15.52 3.08
CA LEU A 109 21.12 -16.10 4.38
C LEU A 109 19.63 -16.44 4.52
N ALA A 110 18.74 -15.58 4.03
CA ALA A 110 17.30 -15.84 4.04
C ALA A 110 16.92 -17.00 3.10
N GLU A 111 17.51 -17.06 1.90
CA GLU A 111 17.33 -18.16 0.94
C GLU A 111 17.80 -19.52 1.52
N ASP A 112 18.86 -19.50 2.34
CA ASP A 112 19.38 -20.67 3.06
C ASP A 112 18.53 -21.04 4.31
N GLY A 113 17.42 -20.33 4.56
CA GLY A 113 16.57 -20.55 5.74
C GLY A 113 17.14 -20.01 7.05
N ARG A 114 18.26 -19.28 7.01
CA ARG A 114 18.94 -18.67 8.16
C ARG A 114 18.37 -17.27 8.43
N THR A 115 17.06 -17.20 8.65
CA THR A 115 16.28 -15.96 8.77
C THR A 115 16.80 -15.01 9.85
N SER A 116 17.10 -15.54 11.05
CA SER A 116 17.60 -14.73 12.17
C SER A 116 18.95 -14.07 11.86
N GLU A 117 19.83 -14.81 11.20
CA GLU A 117 21.14 -14.33 10.79
C GLU A 117 21.03 -13.32 9.65
N ALA A 118 20.12 -13.53 8.70
CA ALA A 118 19.83 -12.58 7.63
C ALA A 118 19.43 -11.20 8.18
N VAL A 119 18.50 -11.18 9.15
CA VAL A 119 18.06 -9.93 9.78
C VAL A 119 19.20 -9.27 10.55
N THR A 120 19.92 -10.03 11.38
CA THR A 120 21.05 -9.51 12.16
C THR A 120 22.11 -8.90 11.26
N GLU A 121 22.44 -9.58 10.15
CA GLU A 121 23.40 -9.12 9.16
C GLU A 121 22.91 -7.87 8.41
N ALA A 122 21.63 -7.80 8.05
CA ALA A 122 21.06 -6.62 7.39
C ALA A 122 21.20 -5.35 8.25
N PHE A 123 20.90 -5.44 9.55
CA PHE A 123 21.04 -4.30 10.46
C PHE A 123 22.50 -4.03 10.87
N ARG A 124 23.39 -5.03 10.80
CA ARG A 124 24.85 -4.79 10.88
C ARG A 124 25.31 -3.91 9.72
N LEU A 125 24.84 -4.17 8.50
CA LEU A 125 25.18 -3.34 7.33
C LEU A 125 24.67 -1.89 7.46
N VAL A 126 23.50 -1.69 8.07
CA VAL A 126 23.00 -0.33 8.39
C VAL A 126 23.96 0.38 9.34
N GLU A 127 24.37 -0.28 10.43
CA GLU A 127 25.34 0.25 11.40
C GLU A 127 26.67 0.61 10.73
N ASP A 128 27.24 -0.33 9.96
CA ASP A 128 28.50 -0.14 9.25
C ASP A 128 28.44 1.05 8.30
N ARG A 129 27.32 1.25 7.61
CA ARG A 129 27.13 2.40 6.71
C ARG A 129 27.11 3.72 7.47
N VAL A 130 26.48 3.78 8.64
CA VAL A 130 26.52 4.99 9.50
C VAL A 130 27.94 5.25 9.98
N ARG A 131 28.66 4.21 10.45
CA ARG A 131 30.06 4.34 10.89
C ARG A 131 30.95 4.85 9.76
N LEU A 132 30.81 4.30 8.56
CA LEU A 132 31.56 4.71 7.37
C LEU A 132 31.33 6.19 7.04
N LEU A 133 30.08 6.68 7.11
CA LEU A 133 29.75 8.08 6.78
C LEU A 133 30.16 9.08 7.88
N THR A 134 30.37 8.63 9.11
CA THR A 134 30.58 9.52 10.26
C THR A 134 31.95 9.37 10.93
N GLY A 135 32.71 8.33 10.59
CA GLY A 135 33.97 7.99 11.25
C GLY A 135 33.81 7.62 12.72
N SER A 136 32.63 7.18 13.15
CA SER A 136 32.35 6.84 14.54
C SER A 136 32.74 5.39 14.87
N ASP A 137 33.32 5.21 16.06
CA ASP A 137 33.65 3.88 16.62
C ASP A 137 32.56 3.33 17.55
N SER A 138 31.51 4.11 17.81
CA SER A 138 30.36 3.63 18.60
C SER A 138 29.56 2.57 17.82
N THR A 139 28.78 1.75 18.54
CA THR A 139 27.92 0.71 17.95
C THR A 139 26.50 0.78 18.51
N GLY A 140 25.57 0.10 17.82
CA GLY A 140 24.19 -0.08 18.25
C GLY A 140 23.43 1.23 18.49
N HIS A 141 22.62 1.23 19.55
CA HIS A 141 21.82 2.40 19.94
C HIS A 141 22.68 3.64 20.20
N THR A 142 23.80 3.48 20.92
CA THR A 142 24.72 4.58 21.27
C THR A 142 25.27 5.28 20.03
N LEU A 143 25.61 4.52 18.97
CA LEU A 143 26.01 5.10 17.70
C LEU A 143 24.91 5.99 17.13
N MET A 144 23.70 5.45 16.98
CA MET A 144 22.59 6.16 16.35
C MET A 144 22.21 7.41 17.14
N GLU A 145 22.27 7.35 18.46
CA GLU A 145 22.00 8.49 19.33
C GLU A 145 23.07 9.58 19.15
N SER A 146 24.35 9.21 19.14
CA SER A 146 25.44 10.16 18.94
C SER A 146 25.40 10.86 17.58
N VAL A 147 24.95 10.15 16.53
CA VAL A 147 24.91 10.67 15.16
C VAL A 147 23.66 11.49 14.89
N PHE A 148 22.48 11.00 15.28
CA PHE A 148 21.19 11.60 14.92
C PHE A 148 20.52 12.39 16.06
N GLY A 149 20.95 12.20 17.31
CA GLY A 149 20.40 12.86 18.51
C GLY A 149 20.94 14.28 18.75
N THR A 150 22.03 14.66 18.09
CA THR A 150 22.60 16.00 18.19
C THR A 150 21.76 17.03 17.43
N ARG A 151 21.83 18.31 17.84
CA ARG A 151 21.15 19.42 17.16
C ARG A 151 22.17 20.52 16.85
N PRO A 152 22.61 20.70 15.58
CA PRO A 152 22.25 19.90 14.40
C PRO A 152 22.81 18.47 14.46
N PRO A 153 22.20 17.50 13.74
CA PRO A 153 22.69 16.12 13.71
C PRO A 153 24.04 16.05 13.01
N ARG A 154 24.88 15.11 13.43
CA ARG A 154 26.20 14.85 12.83
C ARG A 154 26.09 14.38 11.38
N LEU A 155 25.01 13.68 11.05
CA LEU A 155 24.64 13.29 9.70
C LEU A 155 23.19 13.71 9.44
N ASP A 156 22.98 14.72 8.59
CA ASP A 156 21.63 15.15 8.22
C ASP A 156 21.03 14.22 7.16
N ILE A 157 20.04 13.45 7.59
CA ILE A 157 19.32 12.51 6.75
C ILE A 157 18.02 13.06 6.19
N ALA A 158 17.67 14.33 6.43
CA ALA A 158 16.47 14.92 5.83
C ALA A 158 16.61 15.11 4.30
N THR A 159 15.50 14.97 3.60
CA THR A 159 15.35 15.28 2.17
C THR A 159 14.45 16.50 1.96
N ALA A 160 13.49 16.71 2.86
CA ALA A 160 12.67 17.89 2.89
C ALA A 160 13.49 19.13 3.29
N ALA A 161 12.98 20.30 2.94
CA ALA A 161 13.48 21.60 3.37
C ALA A 161 12.48 22.27 4.32
N GLY A 162 12.94 23.28 5.06
CA GLY A 162 12.07 24.07 5.93
C GLY A 162 11.53 23.29 7.14
N PRO A 163 10.33 23.64 7.66
CA PRO A 163 9.77 23.03 8.86
C PRO A 163 9.63 21.50 8.79
N ALA A 164 9.26 20.96 7.62
CA ALA A 164 9.11 19.51 7.40
C ALA A 164 10.43 18.73 7.58
N ALA A 165 11.58 19.37 7.36
CA ALA A 165 12.88 18.74 7.58
C ALA A 165 13.12 18.40 9.06
N ARG A 166 12.51 19.15 10.00
CA ARG A 166 12.65 18.88 11.43
C ARG A 166 11.93 17.59 11.82
N ASP A 167 10.69 17.43 11.37
CA ASP A 167 9.88 16.25 11.67
C ASP A 167 10.47 15.01 10.99
N GLU A 168 10.97 15.16 9.76
CA GLU A 168 11.64 14.08 9.04
C GLU A 168 12.93 13.63 9.76
N ARG A 169 13.76 14.55 10.26
CA ARG A 169 14.94 14.19 11.06
C ARG A 169 14.56 13.41 12.31
N GLU A 170 13.59 13.89 13.07
CA GLU A 170 13.19 13.20 14.31
C GLU A 170 12.56 11.83 14.00
N GLY A 171 11.71 11.75 12.99
CA GLY A 171 11.09 10.48 12.57
C GLY A 171 12.14 9.44 12.18
N PHE A 172 13.08 9.80 11.30
CA PHE A 172 14.13 8.86 10.93
C PHE A 172 15.12 8.57 12.08
N ARG A 173 15.42 9.54 12.96
CA ARG A 173 16.20 9.29 14.17
C ARG A 173 15.58 8.16 15.00
N LEU A 174 14.27 8.24 15.23
CA LEU A 174 13.53 7.21 15.98
C LEU A 174 13.55 5.86 15.25
N LEU A 175 13.46 5.84 13.92
CA LEU A 175 13.59 4.61 13.13
C LEU A 175 14.98 3.95 13.29
N PHE A 176 16.06 4.74 13.20
CA PHE A 176 17.42 4.21 13.38
C PHE A 176 17.66 3.69 14.80
N LEU A 177 17.22 4.44 15.82
CA LEU A 177 17.35 4.02 17.23
C LEU A 177 16.54 2.76 17.51
N GLY A 178 15.27 2.75 17.08
CA GLY A 178 14.35 1.63 17.27
C GLY A 178 14.84 0.37 16.55
N ALA A 179 15.39 0.50 15.34
CA ALA A 179 16.00 -0.62 14.61
C ALA A 179 17.18 -1.24 15.37
N MET A 180 18.08 -0.41 15.93
CA MET A 180 19.23 -0.93 16.67
C MET A 180 18.83 -1.56 18.02
N LEU A 181 17.85 -0.98 18.72
CA LEU A 181 17.41 -1.45 20.02
C LEU A 181 16.51 -2.68 19.93
N GLY A 182 15.54 -2.65 19.02
CA GLY A 182 14.48 -3.65 18.91
C GLY A 182 14.78 -4.81 17.96
N VAL A 183 15.69 -4.64 16.99
CA VAL A 183 15.95 -5.67 15.97
C VAL A 183 17.36 -6.23 16.07
N ARG A 184 18.38 -5.38 16.22
CA ARG A 184 19.80 -5.81 16.30
C ARG A 184 20.22 -6.28 17.71
N SER A 185 19.40 -6.11 18.74
CA SER A 185 19.82 -6.45 20.11
C SER A 185 20.00 -7.97 20.30
N GLN A 186 21.08 -8.35 20.97
CA GLN A 186 21.46 -9.74 21.26
C GLN A 186 20.35 -10.51 21.99
N SER A 187 19.47 -9.81 22.71
CA SER A 187 18.32 -10.39 23.40
C SER A 187 17.24 -10.92 22.44
N VAL A 188 17.15 -10.39 21.21
CA VAL A 188 16.17 -10.85 20.20
C VAL A 188 16.78 -11.96 19.34
N ALA A 189 18.09 -11.88 19.03
CA ALA A 189 18.84 -12.95 18.37
C ALA A 189 18.85 -14.28 19.16
N ALA A 190 18.57 -14.25 20.47
CA ALA A 190 18.47 -15.42 21.35
C ALA A 190 17.13 -16.18 21.26
N GLY A 191 16.19 -15.79 20.39
CA GLY A 191 14.96 -16.57 20.13
C GLY A 191 13.71 -15.82 19.65
N GLY A 192 13.81 -14.57 19.19
CA GLY A 192 12.66 -13.71 18.86
C GLY A 192 12.68 -13.03 17.48
N ILE A 193 13.60 -13.37 16.58
CA ILE A 193 13.70 -12.84 15.20
C ILE A 193 12.92 -13.80 14.25
N PRO A 194 12.26 -13.29 13.18
CA PRO A 194 11.16 -13.92 12.44
C PRO A 194 11.20 -15.42 12.20
N ALA A 195 10.03 -16.01 12.39
CA ALA A 195 9.79 -17.43 12.18
C ALA A 195 9.65 -17.77 10.69
N THR A 196 9.38 -16.77 9.84
CA THR A 196 9.10 -16.99 8.41
C THR A 196 9.99 -16.17 7.47
N VAL A 197 10.08 -16.62 6.22
CA VAL A 197 10.82 -15.95 5.14
C VAL A 197 10.14 -14.61 4.81
N GLU A 198 8.81 -14.55 4.88
CA GLU A 198 8.02 -13.34 4.62
C GLU A 198 8.37 -12.24 5.62
N GLU A 199 8.33 -12.54 6.92
CA GLU A 199 8.70 -11.57 7.95
C GLU A 199 10.18 -11.16 7.78
N THR A 200 11.07 -12.09 7.43
CA THR A 200 12.49 -11.79 7.14
C THR A 200 12.63 -10.76 6.01
N LEU A 201 11.84 -10.89 4.94
CA LEU A 201 11.84 -9.94 3.83
C LEU A 201 11.38 -8.53 4.26
N GLU A 202 10.48 -8.42 5.24
CA GLU A 202 10.06 -7.13 5.79
C GLU A 202 11.21 -6.43 6.52
N TYR A 203 11.96 -7.16 7.34
CA TYR A 203 13.15 -6.62 8.01
C TYR A 203 14.25 -6.24 7.03
N LEU A 204 14.51 -7.07 6.02
CA LEU A 204 15.45 -6.76 4.94
C LEU A 204 15.00 -5.52 4.14
N SER A 205 13.70 -5.37 3.91
CA SER A 205 13.13 -4.21 3.25
C SER A 205 13.30 -2.92 4.07
N LEU A 206 13.10 -2.99 5.39
CA LEU A 206 13.36 -1.88 6.31
C LEU A 206 14.85 -1.49 6.30
N ALA A 207 15.76 -2.45 6.46
CA ALA A 207 17.21 -2.21 6.42
C ALA A 207 17.65 -1.61 5.07
N SER A 208 17.14 -2.16 3.96
CA SER A 208 17.34 -1.66 2.60
C SER A 208 16.90 -0.19 2.47
N MET A 209 15.72 0.16 2.98
CA MET A 209 15.21 1.52 2.97
C MET A 209 16.10 2.47 3.78
N LEU A 210 16.58 2.05 4.95
CA LEU A 210 17.48 2.85 5.81
C LEU A 210 18.83 3.09 5.12
N ILE A 211 19.41 2.10 4.45
CA ILE A 211 20.67 2.27 3.70
C ILE A 211 20.50 3.25 2.54
N ARG A 212 19.43 3.13 1.75
CA ARG A 212 19.13 4.11 0.68
C ARG A 212 19.00 5.53 1.22
N ARG A 213 18.50 5.67 2.44
CA ARG A 213 18.43 6.96 3.12
C ARG A 213 19.82 7.51 3.45
N LEU A 214 20.70 6.66 3.95
CA LEU A 214 22.10 7.00 4.22
C LEU A 214 22.87 7.36 2.95
N ASP A 215 22.63 6.66 1.85
CA ASP A 215 23.29 6.96 0.57
C ASP A 215 22.92 8.35 0.05
N ARG A 216 21.65 8.74 0.18
CA ARG A 216 21.20 10.10 -0.15
C ARG A 216 21.86 11.16 0.73
N ALA A 217 22.06 10.86 2.02
CA ALA A 217 22.75 11.77 2.94
C ALA A 217 24.24 11.89 2.60
N GLY A 218 24.91 10.76 2.30
CA GLY A 218 26.31 10.74 1.88
C GLY A 218 26.57 11.50 0.57
N ALA A 219 25.67 11.34 -0.41
CA ALA A 219 25.75 12.08 -1.68
C ALA A 219 25.58 13.61 -1.53
N LYS A 220 24.95 14.08 -0.45
CA LYS A 220 24.84 15.52 -0.15
C LYS A 220 26.08 16.08 0.56
N ALA A 221 26.82 15.21 1.25
CA ALA A 221 28.00 15.58 2.03
C ALA A 221 29.31 15.52 1.22
N SER A 222 29.23 15.01 -0.03
CA SER A 222 30.34 14.92 -1.00
C SER A 222 30.32 16.12 -1.93
#